data_AF-D1YWP2-F1
#
_entry.id   AF-D1YWP2-F1
#
_cell.length_a   1.000
_cell.length_b   1.000
_cell.length_c   1.000
_cell.angle_alpha   90.00
_cell.angle_beta   90.00
_cell.angle_gamma   90.00
#
_symmetry.space_group_name_H-M   'P 1'
#
loop_
_entity.id
_entity.type
_entity.pdbx_description
1 polymer ?
#
loop_
_entity_poly.entity_id
_entity_poly.type
_entity_poly.pdbx_seq_one_letter_code
_entity_poly.pdbx_strand_id
1 'polypeptide(L)'
;MTETVILFALLCVCMSGCVQCGLCCKKYGMRLEASALDIARWRLDRRDDILAHVGIDFVDGEVSGGRLWVDEAGNRVKQCPFLELRADNKYYCGIHESKPEVCTWHYCEKYF
;
A
#
# COMPACT_ATOMS: atom_id res chain seq x y z
N MET A 1 -9.78 -40.50 26.35
CA MET A 1 -8.66 -40.28 25.40
C MET A 1 -9.27 -40.47 24.02
N THR A 2 -9.52 -39.50 23.15
CA THR A 2 -8.92 -38.19 22.89
C THR A 2 -9.78 -37.52 21.81
N GLU A 3 -10.83 -36.76 22.15
CA GLU A 3 -11.62 -36.05 21.13
C GLU A 3 -11.98 -34.61 21.51
N THR A 4 -11.50 -34.12 22.67
CA THR A 4 -11.76 -32.75 23.14
C THR A 4 -10.75 -31.73 22.62
N VAL A 5 -9.80 -32.13 21.76
CA VAL A 5 -8.64 -31.28 21.40
C VAL A 5 -8.78 -30.59 20.03
N ILE A 6 -9.81 -30.89 19.25
CA ILE A 6 -9.92 -30.38 17.86
C ILE A 6 -10.73 -29.07 17.76
N LEU A 7 -11.48 -28.66 18.79
CA LEU A 7 -12.30 -27.45 18.72
C LEU A 7 -11.56 -26.14 19.08
N PHE A 8 -10.31 -26.21 19.55
CA PHE A 8 -9.50 -25.04 19.93
C PHE A 8 -8.38 -24.69 18.94
N ALA A 9 -8.31 -25.35 17.79
CA ALA A 9 -7.33 -25.04 16.74
C ALA A 9 -7.82 -23.96 15.74
N LEU A 10 -8.81 -23.14 16.12
CA LEU A 10 -9.38 -22.08 15.27
C LEU A 10 -8.98 -20.65 15.66
N LEU A 11 -7.99 -20.46 16.55
CA LEU A 11 -7.59 -19.15 17.04
C LEU A 11 -6.07 -18.97 17.03
N CYS A 12 -5.46 -18.91 15.85
CA CYS A 12 -4.24 -18.11 15.68
C CYS A 12 -3.99 -17.79 14.20
N VAL A 13 -4.95 -17.11 13.55
CA VAL A 13 -4.55 -16.25 12.44
C VAL A 13 -3.92 -15.03 13.10
N CYS A 14 -2.58 -14.97 13.12
CA CYS A 14 -1.90 -13.73 13.44
C CYS A 14 -2.18 -12.73 12.31
N MET A 15 -3.33 -12.06 12.36
CA MET A 15 -3.64 -10.92 11.51
C MET A 15 -2.69 -9.79 11.91
N SER A 16 -1.48 -9.79 11.38
CA SER A 16 -0.55 -8.65 11.43
C SER A 16 -1.07 -7.56 10.50
N GLY A 17 -2.21 -6.96 10.87
CA GLY A 17 -2.78 -5.82 10.19
C GLY A 17 -1.91 -4.57 10.35
N CYS A 18 -2.19 -3.55 9.54
CA CYS A 18 -1.55 -2.26 9.70
C CYS A 18 -1.83 -1.70 11.10
N VAL A 19 -0.78 -1.55 11.92
CA VAL A 19 -0.85 -0.93 13.26
C VAL A 19 -0.83 0.60 13.22
N GLN A 20 -0.99 1.18 12.02
CA GLN A 20 -1.07 2.64 11.82
C GLN A 20 0.18 3.40 12.30
N CYS A 21 1.35 2.76 12.22
CA CYS A 21 2.63 3.36 12.61
C CYS A 21 3.20 4.33 11.55
N GLY A 22 2.74 4.26 10.30
CA GLY A 22 3.18 5.10 9.19
C GLY A 22 4.60 4.83 8.67
N LEU A 23 5.34 3.90 9.27
CA LEU A 23 6.75 3.64 8.94
C LEU A 23 6.92 3.17 7.49
N CYS A 24 6.06 2.28 6.99
CA CYS A 24 6.16 1.80 5.61
C CYS A 24 5.99 2.96 4.60
N CYS A 25 5.00 3.83 4.83
CA CYS A 25 4.73 4.99 3.99
C CYS A 25 5.86 6.03 4.00
N LYS A 26 6.54 6.21 5.14
CA LYS A 26 7.66 7.15 5.30
C LYS A 26 8.99 6.60 4.78
N LYS A 27 9.25 5.29 4.97
CA LYS A 27 10.53 4.65 4.64
C LYS A 27 10.59 4.19 3.18
N TYR A 28 9.49 3.65 2.68
CA TYR A 28 9.47 2.99 1.36
C TYR A 28 8.70 3.76 0.31
N GLY A 29 7.87 4.75 0.66
CA GLY A 29 6.98 5.44 -0.28
C GLY A 29 7.66 5.92 -1.57
N MET A 30 8.95 6.30 -1.52
CA MET A 30 9.73 6.75 -2.67
C MET A 30 10.37 5.64 -3.51
N ARG A 31 10.29 4.37 -3.11
CA ARG A 31 10.99 3.23 -3.73
C ARG A 31 10.03 2.16 -4.26
N LEU A 32 8.74 2.43 -4.22
CA LEU A 32 7.73 1.47 -4.65
C LEU A 32 7.41 1.67 -6.13
N GLU A 33 6.86 0.60 -6.70
CA GLU A 33 6.37 0.56 -8.07
C GLU A 33 4.96 -0.03 -8.06
N ALA A 34 4.10 0.53 -8.90
CA ALA A 34 2.78 -0.02 -9.19
C ALA A 34 2.91 -1.04 -10.31
N SER A 35 2.16 -2.13 -10.18
CA SER A 35 1.98 -3.07 -11.28
C SER A 35 1.11 -2.45 -12.39
N ALA A 36 1.15 -3.02 -13.60
CA ALA A 36 0.19 -2.66 -14.64
C ALA A 36 -1.26 -2.91 -14.20
N LEU A 37 -1.50 -3.93 -13.35
CA LEU A 37 -2.81 -4.26 -12.81
C LEU A 37 -3.32 -3.19 -11.83
N ASP A 38 -2.45 -2.65 -10.97
CA ASP A 38 -2.79 -1.53 -10.09
C ASP A 38 -3.27 -0.33 -10.90
N ILE A 39 -2.54 0.02 -11.96
CA ILE A 39 -2.85 1.15 -12.83
C ILE A 39 -4.17 0.90 -13.59
N ALA A 40 -4.36 -0.30 -14.11
CA ALA A 40 -5.61 -0.68 -14.79
C ALA A 40 -6.81 -0.56 -13.83
N ARG A 41 -6.68 -1.08 -12.60
CA ARG A 41 -7.71 -0.96 -11.56
C ARG A 41 -8.02 0.49 -11.25
N TRP A 42 -7.03 1.34 -11.02
CA TRP A 42 -7.26 2.75 -10.71
C TRP A 42 -7.94 3.51 -11.84
N ARG A 43 -7.65 3.17 -13.12
CA ARG A 43 -8.37 3.73 -14.27
C ARG A 43 -9.83 3.30 -14.29
N LEU A 44 -10.11 2.01 -14.05
CA LEU A 44 -11.49 1.48 -13.99
C LEU A 44 -12.29 2.13 -12.86
N ASP A 45 -11.66 2.30 -11.70
CA ASP A 45 -12.28 2.89 -10.51
C ASP A 45 -12.34 4.43 -10.56
N ARG A 46 -11.82 5.06 -11.64
CA ARG A 46 -11.72 6.53 -11.81
C ARG A 46 -11.02 7.22 -10.64
N ARG A 47 -9.90 6.63 -10.20
CA ARG A 47 -9.04 7.15 -9.13
C ARG A 47 -7.99 8.09 -9.69
N ASP A 48 -8.45 9.18 -10.28
CA ASP A 48 -7.59 10.24 -10.84
C ASP A 48 -6.71 10.88 -9.76
N ASP A 49 -7.19 10.90 -8.52
CA ASP A 49 -6.42 11.32 -7.35
C ASP A 49 -5.18 10.45 -7.13
N ILE A 50 -5.27 9.13 -7.34
CA ILE A 50 -4.13 8.22 -7.29
C ILE A 50 -3.25 8.39 -8.52
N LEU A 51 -3.86 8.37 -9.71
CA LEU A 51 -3.13 8.40 -10.99
C LEU A 51 -2.29 9.68 -11.16
N ALA A 52 -2.71 10.81 -10.59
CA ALA A 52 -1.94 12.05 -10.56
C ALA A 52 -0.57 11.93 -9.86
N HIS A 53 -0.39 10.91 -9.02
CA HIS A 53 0.83 10.66 -8.26
C HIS A 53 1.65 9.46 -8.77
N VAL A 54 1.35 8.92 -9.97
CA VAL A 54 2.03 7.74 -10.53
C VAL A 54 2.76 8.11 -11.82
N GLY A 55 4.06 7.85 -11.87
CA GLY A 55 4.83 7.94 -13.11
C GLY A 55 4.63 6.66 -13.93
N ILE A 56 3.64 6.65 -14.83
CA ILE A 56 3.29 5.47 -15.64
C ILE A 56 4.38 5.20 -16.67
N ASP A 57 4.87 3.97 -16.70
CA ASP A 57 5.88 3.47 -17.64
C ASP A 57 5.22 2.68 -18.77
N PHE A 58 5.78 2.83 -19.98
CA PHE A 58 5.28 2.19 -21.20
C PHE A 58 6.37 1.37 -21.89
N VAL A 59 6.01 0.21 -22.40
CA VAL A 59 6.85 -0.64 -23.25
C VAL A 59 6.03 -0.98 -24.49
N ASP A 60 6.56 -0.69 -25.68
CA ASP A 60 5.89 -0.92 -26.97
C ASP A 60 4.46 -0.35 -27.07
N GLY A 61 4.20 0.76 -26.37
CA GLY A 61 2.90 1.43 -26.32
C GLY A 61 1.93 0.89 -25.27
N GLU A 62 2.31 -0.16 -24.53
CA GLU A 62 1.50 -0.75 -23.46
C GLU A 62 2.00 -0.33 -22.08
N VAL A 63 1.09 -0.27 -21.09
CA VAL A 63 1.44 0.05 -19.70
C VAL A 63 2.17 -1.13 -19.08
N SER A 64 3.44 -0.93 -18.69
CA SER A 64 4.24 -1.97 -18.02
C SER A 64 4.19 -1.88 -16.49
N GLY A 65 3.84 -0.72 -15.94
CA GLY A 65 3.83 -0.44 -14.51
C GLY A 65 3.99 1.05 -14.26
N GLY A 66 4.49 1.43 -13.09
CA GLY A 66 4.83 2.83 -12.86
C GLY A 66 5.50 3.10 -11.52
N ARG A 67 6.21 4.23 -11.47
CA ARG A 67 6.91 4.70 -10.26
C ARG A 67 5.92 5.29 -9.26
N LEU A 68 6.01 4.84 -8.02
CA LEU A 68 5.31 5.40 -6.87
C LEU A 68 6.30 6.14 -5.96
N TRP A 69 6.01 7.29 -5.40
CA TRP A 69 5.00 8.29 -5.79
C TRP A 69 5.72 9.48 -6.44
N VAL A 70 5.06 10.21 -7.33
CA VAL A 70 5.63 11.39 -7.99
C VAL A 70 4.87 12.67 -7.68
N ASP A 71 5.57 13.81 -7.76
CA ASP A 71 4.98 15.14 -7.76
C ASP A 71 4.44 15.51 -9.16
N GLU A 72 3.85 16.69 -9.28
CA GLU A 72 3.30 17.22 -10.55
C GLU A 72 4.37 17.36 -11.65
N ALA A 73 5.64 17.50 -11.27
CA ALA A 73 6.77 17.57 -12.19
C ALA A 73 7.35 16.18 -12.51
N GLY A 74 6.79 15.10 -11.96
CA GLY A 74 7.23 13.72 -12.17
C GLY A 74 8.40 13.28 -11.29
N ASN A 75 8.83 14.08 -10.31
CA ASN A 75 9.91 13.72 -9.40
C ASN A 75 9.42 12.81 -8.29
N ARG A 76 10.23 11.84 -7.88
CA ARG A 76 9.90 10.96 -6.74
C ARG A 76 9.76 11.77 -5.45
N VAL A 77 8.61 11.67 -4.79
CA VAL A 77 8.40 12.27 -3.47
C VAL A 77 8.93 11.35 -2.38
N LYS A 78 9.46 11.94 -1.29
CA LYS A 78 10.09 11.20 -0.19
C LYS A 78 9.09 10.39 0.65
N GLN A 79 7.83 10.78 0.67
CA GLN A 79 6.78 10.19 1.49
C GLN A 79 5.53 9.95 0.64
N CYS A 80 4.77 8.92 0.98
CA CYS A 80 3.45 8.69 0.38
C CYS A 80 2.53 9.92 0.52
N PRO A 81 1.94 10.44 -0.57
CA PRO A 81 1.04 11.59 -0.52
C PRO A 81 -0.27 11.29 0.22
N PHE A 82 -0.66 10.02 0.29
CA PHE A 82 -1.87 9.56 0.98
C PHE A 82 -1.66 9.19 2.46
N LEU A 83 -0.53 9.60 3.05
CA LEU A 83 -0.25 9.37 4.46
C LEU A 83 -0.87 10.48 5.31
N GLU A 84 -1.87 10.13 6.11
CA GLU A 84 -2.60 11.06 6.98
C GLU A 84 -2.20 10.89 8.44
N LEU A 85 -1.78 11.95 9.12
CA LEU A 85 -1.72 11.98 10.58
C LEU A 85 -3.05 12.49 11.11
N ARG A 86 -3.71 11.71 11.98
CA ARG A 86 -5.00 12.10 12.58
C ARG A 86 -4.82 12.55 14.04
N ALA A 87 -5.89 13.12 14.60
CA ALA A 87 -5.90 13.70 15.95
C ALA A 87 -5.56 12.71 17.08
N ASP A 88 -5.73 11.40 16.84
CA ASP A 88 -5.34 10.33 17.76
C ASP A 88 -3.83 10.01 17.71
N ASN A 89 -3.04 10.83 17.02
CA ASN A 89 -1.62 10.66 16.78
C ASN A 89 -1.25 9.35 16.04
N LYS A 90 -2.19 8.78 15.27
CA LYS A 90 -1.94 7.61 14.41
C LYS A 90 -1.91 7.99 12.94
N TYR A 91 -1.20 7.16 12.17
CA TYR A 91 -1.09 7.31 10.73
C TYR A 91 -2.09 6.44 9.97
N TYR A 92 -2.85 7.05 9.07
CA TYR A 92 -3.83 6.39 8.24
C TYR A 92 -3.44 6.46 6.76
N CYS A 93 -3.85 5.44 6.02
CA CYS A 93 -3.72 5.43 4.56
C CYS A 93 -5.03 5.95 3.97
N GLY A 94 -5.00 7.13 3.34
CA GLY A 94 -6.18 7.73 2.69
C GLY A 94 -6.72 6.90 1.52
N ILE A 95 -5.92 5.95 1.01
CA ILE A 95 -6.28 5.07 -0.11
C ILE A 95 -6.34 3.60 0.32
N HIS A 96 -6.72 3.31 1.57
CA HIS A 96 -6.63 1.94 2.11
C HIS A 96 -7.25 0.87 1.19
N GLU A 97 -8.44 1.10 0.67
CA GLU A 97 -9.15 0.14 -0.20
C GLU A 97 -8.54 0.02 -1.60
N SER A 98 -7.86 1.06 -2.07
CA SER A 98 -7.28 1.12 -3.41
C SER A 98 -5.75 1.14 -3.39
N LYS A 99 -5.13 0.75 -2.27
CA LYS A 99 -3.67 0.79 -2.15
C LYS A 99 -3.05 -0.15 -3.18
N PRO A 100 -1.86 0.17 -3.71
CA PRO A 100 -1.18 -0.72 -4.62
C PRO A 100 -0.84 -2.04 -3.92
N GLU A 101 -0.78 -3.13 -4.67
CA GLU A 101 -0.51 -4.47 -4.12
C GLU A 101 0.75 -4.50 -3.26
N VAL A 102 1.84 -3.87 -3.72
CA VAL A 102 3.12 -3.82 -3.01
C VAL A 102 3.01 -3.24 -1.59
N CYS A 103 2.03 -2.34 -1.33
CA CYS A 103 1.79 -1.78 0.00
C CYS A 103 1.21 -2.79 1.00
N THR A 104 0.73 -3.95 0.54
CA THR A 104 0.20 -5.02 1.40
C THR A 104 1.30 -5.91 1.98
N TRP A 105 2.50 -5.90 1.41
CA TRP A 105 3.59 -6.80 1.80
C TRP A 105 4.48 -6.27 2.92
N HIS A 106 4.25 -5.04 3.38
CA HIS A 106 5.09 -4.39 4.40
C HIS A 106 4.55 -4.58 5.81
N TYR A 107 5.36 -5.21 6.67
CA TYR A 107 5.12 -5.32 8.10
C TYR A 107 5.75 -4.15 8.86
N CYS A 108 5.12 -3.70 9.95
CA CYS A 108 5.70 -2.66 10.79
C CYS A 108 6.86 -3.25 11.60
N GLU A 109 8.09 -2.79 11.32
CA GLU A 109 9.35 -3.30 11.94
C GLU A 109 9.43 -3.09 13.47
N LYS A 110 8.51 -2.35 14.10
CA LYS A 110 8.52 -2.11 15.56
C LYS A 110 8.32 -3.40 16.41
N TYR A 111 8.04 -4.53 15.76
CA TYR A 111 7.79 -5.82 16.42
C TYR A 111 8.86 -6.88 16.10
N PHE A 112 10.00 -6.49 15.52
CA PHE A 112 11.18 -7.34 15.35
C PHE A 112 12.38 -6.77 16.10
#